data_AF-A0A1D2MUI6-F1
#
_entry.id   AF-A0A1D2MUI6-F1
#
_cell.length_a   1.000
_cell.length_b   1.000
_cell.length_c   1.000
_cell.angle_alpha   90.00
_cell.angle_beta   90.00
_cell.angle_gamma   90.00
#
_symmetry.space_group_name_H-M   'P 1'
#
loop_
_entity.id
_entity.type
_entity.pdbx_description
1 polymer ?
#
loop_
_entity_poly.entity_id
_entity_poly.type
_entity_poly.pdbx_seq_one_letter_code
_entity_poly.pdbx_strand_id
1 'polypeptide(L)'
;LPLKLLTMDSYSDARTTKSKKRNRDDMSKRTMKTNWESKKEKKRHKQQALLEQIDKAKRKPKEKVDGNIIKKVGENSGSSEERSKGLTKPAVQGQGRAYTVSIAVAGSIIDNAQTPSLKAYLAGQVARAAAIFCVDEVIVYDDTDGRGTAGCEQMARILQFVECPQYLRKLLFPIHPDLQFAGLIAPFDAPHHLRRTEALPYREGVVSSKPIKDGSLVNVGLDRDCRVSKKLPQGVRVTVKFDDTAINYILKPKGKLRGTVVSPHLPRREAGLYWGYSQSLLECPFRNGYDVKVGTSEKGSDSRLLKPQSFDHLLIVFGGVEGLEYALENDESLAEDDVRKLFEHYVNTCPSQGSRTIRTEEAILISMNALSQFIHK
;
A
#
# COMPACT_ATOMS: atom_id res chain seq x y z
N LEU A 1 -33.06 39.70 85.57
CA LEU A 1 -34.48 39.61 85.13
C LEU A 1 -34.50 39.66 83.60
N PRO A 2 -35.36 38.89 82.91
CA PRO A 2 -35.01 37.48 82.63
C PRO A 2 -35.34 36.98 81.20
N LEU A 3 -35.17 35.65 80.99
CA LEU A 3 -35.69 34.78 79.89
C LEU A 3 -34.80 34.70 78.62
N LYS A 4 -34.73 33.61 77.81
CA LYS A 4 -35.02 32.13 77.84
C LYS A 4 -34.47 31.55 76.49
N LEU A 5 -34.23 30.25 76.20
CA LEU A 5 -34.21 28.94 76.90
C LEU A 5 -33.46 27.92 75.98
N LEU A 6 -32.86 26.83 76.54
CA LEU A 6 -32.49 25.55 75.85
C LEU A 6 -31.39 25.61 74.74
N THR A 7 -30.58 24.59 74.41
CA THR A 7 -30.30 23.25 75.00
C THR A 7 -28.89 22.75 74.59
N MET A 8 -28.38 21.71 75.27
CA MET A 8 -27.25 20.86 74.81
C MET A 8 -27.71 20.03 73.57
N ASP A 9 -26.88 19.44 72.71
CA ASP A 9 -25.93 18.36 73.05
C ASP A 9 -25.07 17.85 71.86
N SER A 10 -24.11 16.97 72.17
CA SER A 10 -23.37 16.04 71.28
C SER A 10 -22.39 16.59 70.21
N TYR A 11 -21.18 16.03 70.17
CA TYR A 11 -20.10 16.41 69.25
C TYR A 11 -19.47 15.17 68.56
N SER A 12 -20.23 14.41 67.78
CA SER A 12 -19.74 13.12 67.25
C SER A 12 -20.46 12.51 66.02
N ASP A 13 -20.33 13.08 64.81
CA ASP A 13 -20.16 12.24 63.61
C ASP A 13 -19.46 12.95 62.43
N ALA A 14 -18.26 12.47 62.06
CA ALA A 14 -17.49 12.98 60.91
C ALA A 14 -16.50 11.97 60.30
N ARG A 15 -16.12 10.92 61.04
CA ARG A 15 -15.18 9.88 60.55
C ARG A 15 -15.90 8.72 59.83
N THR A 16 -17.17 8.49 60.16
CA THR A 16 -17.96 7.32 59.73
C THR A 16 -18.34 7.36 58.24
N THR A 17 -18.57 8.56 57.69
CA THR A 17 -19.01 8.76 56.29
C THR A 17 -17.87 8.61 55.28
N LYS A 18 -16.68 9.19 55.54
CA LYS A 18 -15.50 9.06 54.67
C LYS A 18 -15.01 7.62 54.54
N SER A 19 -15.09 6.82 55.62
CA SER A 19 -14.76 5.39 55.60
C SER A 19 -15.74 4.60 54.72
N LYS A 20 -17.06 4.75 54.96
CA LYS A 20 -18.11 4.07 54.17
C LYS A 20 -18.04 4.40 52.67
N LYS A 21 -17.67 5.63 52.28
CA LYS A 21 -17.52 6.00 50.86
C LYS A 21 -16.31 5.31 50.20
N ARG A 22 -15.12 5.36 50.82
CA ARG A 22 -13.92 4.67 50.29
C ARG A 22 -14.12 3.16 50.12
N ASN A 23 -14.76 2.48 51.07
CA ASN A 23 -15.06 1.05 50.94
C ASN A 23 -16.04 0.75 49.79
N ARG A 24 -17.00 1.64 49.50
CA ARG A 24 -17.91 1.49 48.35
C ARG A 24 -17.19 1.62 47.01
N ASP A 25 -16.27 2.58 46.90
CA ASP A 25 -15.51 2.82 45.68
C ASP A 25 -14.52 1.70 45.38
N ASP A 26 -13.84 1.14 46.39
CA ASP A 26 -12.92 0.00 46.20
C ASP A 26 -13.67 -1.31 45.93
N MET A 27 -14.81 -1.56 46.59
CA MET A 27 -15.73 -2.66 46.24
C MET A 27 -16.19 -2.56 44.77
N SER A 28 -16.60 -1.37 44.31
CA SER A 28 -17.03 -1.15 42.92
C SER A 28 -15.92 -1.47 41.91
N LYS A 29 -14.69 -1.00 42.18
CA LYS A 29 -13.51 -1.29 41.35
C LYS A 29 -13.16 -2.78 41.32
N ARG A 30 -13.23 -3.48 42.46
CA ARG A 30 -13.03 -4.94 42.52
C ARG A 30 -14.09 -5.70 41.73
N THR A 31 -15.36 -5.29 41.81
CA THR A 31 -16.47 -5.91 41.04
C THR A 31 -16.36 -5.64 39.53
N MET A 32 -15.89 -4.47 39.11
CA MET A 32 -15.52 -4.25 37.70
C MET A 32 -14.33 -5.12 37.28
N LYS A 33 -13.35 -5.30 38.17
CA LYS A 33 -12.15 -6.11 37.88
C LYS A 33 -12.50 -7.61 37.69
N THR A 34 -13.30 -8.21 38.56
CA THR A 34 -13.73 -9.61 38.36
C THR A 34 -14.63 -9.78 37.13
N ASN A 35 -15.38 -8.75 36.74
CA ASN A 35 -16.28 -8.80 35.58
C ASN A 35 -15.54 -8.71 34.22
N TRP A 36 -14.48 -7.90 34.07
CA TRP A 36 -13.67 -7.94 32.83
C TRP A 36 -12.88 -9.25 32.72
N GLU A 37 -12.33 -9.77 33.82
CA GLU A 37 -11.64 -11.06 33.86
C GLU A 37 -12.58 -12.21 33.45
N SER A 38 -13.78 -12.29 34.04
CA SER A 38 -14.79 -13.30 33.65
C SER A 38 -15.26 -13.16 32.19
N LYS A 39 -15.35 -11.93 31.65
CA LYS A 39 -15.64 -11.70 30.22
C LYS A 39 -14.48 -12.15 29.31
N LYS A 40 -13.23 -11.91 29.71
CA LYS A 40 -12.02 -12.34 28.98
C LYS A 40 -11.91 -13.86 28.95
N GLU A 41 -12.18 -14.52 30.09
CA GLU A 41 -12.25 -15.98 30.21
C GLU A 41 -13.32 -16.57 29.28
N LYS A 42 -14.56 -16.04 29.32
CA LYS A 42 -15.65 -16.46 28.43
C LYS A 42 -15.33 -16.25 26.94
N LYS A 43 -14.56 -15.22 26.59
CA LYS A 43 -14.08 -15.01 25.20
C LYS A 43 -13.05 -16.07 24.80
N ARG A 44 -12.08 -16.39 25.66
CA ARG A 44 -11.12 -17.49 25.44
C ARG A 44 -11.83 -18.83 25.25
N HIS A 45 -12.77 -19.15 26.15
CA HIS A 45 -13.50 -20.43 26.12
C HIS A 45 -14.36 -20.60 24.84
N LYS A 46 -14.98 -19.52 24.34
CA LYS A 46 -15.65 -19.52 23.03
C LYS A 46 -14.68 -19.74 21.87
N GLN A 47 -13.52 -19.10 21.89
CA GLN A 47 -12.51 -19.22 20.83
C GLN A 47 -11.88 -20.62 20.79
N GLN A 48 -11.66 -21.24 21.96
CA GLN A 48 -11.16 -22.61 22.07
C GLN A 48 -12.20 -23.65 21.63
N ALA A 49 -13.47 -23.48 22.00
CA ALA A 49 -14.56 -24.34 21.52
C ALA A 49 -14.73 -24.28 19.99
N LEU A 50 -14.52 -23.13 19.36
CA LEU A 50 -14.55 -22.99 17.90
C LEU A 50 -13.39 -23.75 17.23
N LEU A 51 -12.20 -23.71 17.80
CA LEU A 51 -11.04 -24.48 17.32
C LEU A 51 -11.29 -25.99 17.44
N GLU A 52 -11.87 -26.46 18.55
CA GLU A 52 -12.25 -27.87 18.71
C GLU A 52 -13.35 -28.31 17.73
N GLN A 53 -14.29 -27.44 17.36
CA GLN A 53 -15.27 -27.73 16.31
C GLN A 53 -14.61 -27.87 14.93
N ILE A 54 -13.64 -27.00 14.61
CA ILE A 54 -12.88 -27.06 13.36
C ILE A 54 -12.07 -28.37 13.27
N ASP A 55 -11.40 -28.77 14.34
CA ASP A 55 -10.62 -30.02 14.34
C ASP A 55 -11.51 -31.28 14.41
N LYS A 56 -12.68 -31.23 15.06
CA LYS A 56 -13.71 -32.30 14.93
C LYS A 56 -14.25 -32.41 13.50
N ALA A 57 -14.41 -31.30 12.77
CA ALA A 57 -14.80 -31.32 11.37
C ALA A 57 -13.71 -31.95 10.47
N LYS A 58 -12.43 -31.66 10.71
CA LYS A 58 -11.30 -32.28 9.99
C LYS A 58 -11.11 -33.78 10.31
N ARG A 59 -11.50 -34.22 11.52
CA ARG A 59 -11.30 -35.60 12.00
C ARG A 59 -12.44 -36.57 11.63
N LYS A 60 -13.52 -36.13 10.98
CA LYS A 60 -14.51 -37.05 10.41
C LYS A 60 -13.87 -37.86 9.27
N PRO A 61 -13.94 -39.21 9.27
CA PRO A 61 -13.54 -40.01 8.13
C PRO A 61 -14.36 -39.64 6.89
N LYS A 62 -13.75 -39.73 5.71
CA LYS A 62 -14.50 -39.77 4.45
C LYS A 62 -15.12 -41.15 4.32
N GLU A 63 -16.41 -41.27 4.62
CA GLU A 63 -17.18 -42.46 4.26
C GLU A 63 -17.23 -42.61 2.73
N LYS A 64 -17.30 -43.85 2.26
CA LYS A 64 -17.27 -44.18 0.84
C LYS A 64 -18.59 -43.76 0.20
N VAL A 65 -18.52 -43.02 -0.91
CA VAL A 65 -19.63 -42.86 -1.85
C VAL A 65 -19.25 -43.64 -3.10
N ASP A 66 -20.12 -44.55 -3.54
CA ASP A 66 -19.80 -45.50 -4.60
C ASP A 66 -19.58 -44.84 -5.96
N GLY A 67 -18.58 -45.34 -6.69
CA GLY A 67 -18.15 -44.75 -7.95
C GLY A 67 -18.90 -45.30 -9.15
N ASN A 68 -19.77 -44.49 -9.78
CA ASN A 68 -20.26 -44.80 -11.14
C ASN A 68 -20.56 -43.60 -12.05
N ILE A 69 -20.04 -42.39 -11.76
CA ILE A 69 -20.27 -41.18 -12.58
C ILE A 69 -18.96 -40.46 -12.98
N ILE A 70 -17.81 -41.17 -13.04
CA ILE A 70 -16.55 -40.65 -13.61
C ILE A 70 -15.90 -41.71 -14.53
N LYS A 71 -16.66 -42.17 -15.53
CA LYS A 71 -16.16 -42.97 -16.68
C LYS A 71 -16.84 -42.55 -17.99
N LYS A 72 -16.87 -41.24 -18.29
CA LYS A 72 -17.35 -40.74 -19.60
C LYS A 72 -16.84 -39.35 -20.06
N VAL A 73 -15.69 -38.89 -19.55
CA VAL A 73 -14.86 -37.86 -20.21
C VAL A 73 -13.39 -38.24 -19.95
N GLY A 74 -12.81 -39.09 -20.79
CA GLY A 74 -11.46 -39.64 -20.56
C GLY A 74 -10.76 -40.21 -21.79
N GLU A 75 -11.35 -40.06 -22.98
CA GLU A 75 -10.82 -40.54 -24.25
C GLU A 75 -11.14 -39.53 -25.35
N ASN A 76 -10.28 -38.51 -25.49
CA ASN A 76 -9.93 -37.97 -26.80
C ASN A 76 -8.63 -37.16 -26.69
N SER A 77 -7.52 -37.73 -27.17
CA SER A 77 -6.21 -37.05 -27.22
C SER A 77 -6.09 -36.24 -28.51
N GLY A 78 -6.07 -34.91 -28.40
CA GLY A 78 -5.88 -33.99 -29.52
C GLY A 78 -5.44 -32.59 -29.08
N SER A 79 -4.51 -32.00 -29.86
CA SER A 79 -4.10 -30.57 -29.86
C SER A 79 -3.87 -29.87 -28.50
N SER A 80 -2.78 -30.22 -27.81
CA SER A 80 -2.30 -29.53 -26.59
C SER A 80 -1.76 -28.09 -26.80
N GLU A 81 -2.04 -27.41 -27.92
CA GLU A 81 -1.39 -26.14 -28.29
C GLU A 81 -2.22 -24.88 -27.98
N GLU A 82 -3.54 -24.99 -27.84
CA GLU A 82 -4.44 -23.82 -27.90
C GLU A 82 -4.55 -23.02 -26.60
N ARG A 83 -4.23 -23.60 -25.43
CA ARG A 83 -4.27 -22.91 -24.12
C ARG A 83 -3.17 -21.86 -23.91
N SER A 84 -2.38 -21.55 -24.95
CA SER A 84 -1.42 -20.46 -24.99
C SER A 84 -2.01 -19.12 -25.47
N LYS A 85 -3.18 -19.14 -26.13
CA LYS A 85 -3.83 -17.95 -26.71
C LYS A 85 -4.76 -17.25 -25.70
N GLY A 86 -4.21 -16.83 -24.55
CA GLY A 86 -5.00 -16.32 -23.41
C GLY A 86 -4.44 -15.12 -22.66
N LEU A 87 -3.36 -14.51 -23.14
CA LEU A 87 -2.80 -13.25 -22.62
C LEU A 87 -2.74 -12.24 -23.75
N THR A 88 -3.64 -11.26 -23.73
CA THR A 88 -3.53 -10.07 -24.57
C THR A 88 -2.21 -9.39 -24.26
N LYS A 89 -1.35 -9.24 -25.27
CA LYS A 89 -0.11 -8.46 -25.17
C LYS A 89 -0.43 -7.09 -24.58
N PRO A 90 0.37 -6.55 -23.63
CA PRO A 90 0.40 -5.11 -23.38
C PRO A 90 0.69 -4.44 -24.71
N ALA A 91 -0.29 -3.73 -25.26
CA ALA A 91 -0.20 -3.18 -26.60
C ALA A 91 0.74 -1.98 -26.57
N VAL A 92 1.96 -2.14 -27.11
CA VAL A 92 2.87 -1.03 -27.39
C VAL A 92 2.33 -0.28 -28.60
N GLN A 93 1.25 0.47 -28.36
CA GLN A 93 0.46 1.25 -29.32
C GLN A 93 0.23 2.68 -28.85
N GLY A 94 0.57 3.02 -27.60
CA GLY A 94 0.52 4.38 -27.11
C GLY A 94 1.69 5.23 -27.62
N GLN A 95 1.41 6.49 -27.92
CA GLN A 95 2.44 7.52 -27.82
C GLN A 95 2.93 7.56 -26.35
N GLY A 96 4.23 7.72 -26.13
CA GLY A 96 4.80 7.66 -24.79
C GLY A 96 4.26 8.75 -23.85
N ARG A 97 3.99 8.40 -22.58
CA ARG A 97 3.46 9.33 -21.59
C ARG A 97 4.57 10.30 -21.16
N ALA A 98 4.40 11.59 -21.44
CA ALA A 98 5.39 12.62 -21.09
C ALA A 98 5.28 13.05 -19.61
N TYR A 99 4.06 13.32 -19.15
CA TYR A 99 3.74 13.76 -17.78
C TYR A 99 3.87 12.65 -16.73
N THR A 100 4.04 13.04 -15.47
CA THR A 100 3.97 12.14 -14.30
C THR A 100 2.81 12.50 -13.38
N VAL A 101 2.34 11.50 -12.64
CA VAL A 101 1.37 11.66 -11.55
C VAL A 101 1.95 11.07 -10.28
N SER A 102 2.17 11.92 -9.28
CA SER A 102 2.60 11.56 -7.92
C SER A 102 1.40 11.60 -6.98
N ILE A 103 1.34 10.70 -5.99
CA ILE A 103 0.41 10.81 -4.86
C ILE A 103 1.18 10.95 -3.56
N ALA A 104 0.72 11.83 -2.67
CA ALA A 104 1.19 11.91 -1.29
C ALA A 104 0.13 11.37 -0.34
N VAL A 105 0.54 10.50 0.59
CA VAL A 105 -0.33 9.79 1.51
C VAL A 105 0.24 9.89 2.92
N ALA A 106 -0.59 10.34 3.86
CA ALA A 106 -0.26 10.39 5.28
C ALA A 106 0.21 9.01 5.81
N GLY A 107 1.33 8.97 6.52
CA GLY A 107 1.88 7.74 7.10
C GLY A 107 1.04 7.20 8.26
N SER A 108 0.37 8.07 9.03
CA SER A 108 -0.44 7.68 10.20
C SER A 108 -1.57 6.70 9.89
N ILE A 109 -2.01 6.60 8.63
CA ILE A 109 -3.11 5.69 8.23
C ILE A 109 -2.78 4.24 8.61
N ILE A 110 -1.50 3.87 8.60
CA ILE A 110 -1.07 2.51 8.90
C ILE A 110 -1.22 2.16 10.39
N ASP A 111 -1.19 3.13 11.30
CA ASP A 111 -1.36 2.91 12.75
C ASP A 111 -2.81 2.68 13.18
N ASN A 112 -3.76 3.01 12.32
CA ASN A 112 -5.18 2.69 12.52
C ASN A 112 -5.50 1.20 12.30
N ALA A 113 -4.61 0.44 11.64
CA ALA A 113 -4.80 -0.97 11.38
C ALA A 113 -4.37 -1.85 12.58
N GLN A 114 -5.34 -2.54 13.17
CA GLN A 114 -5.27 -3.20 14.49
C GLN A 114 -4.24 -4.35 14.63
N THR A 115 -3.67 -4.85 13.53
CA THR A 115 -2.68 -5.94 13.53
C THR A 115 -1.63 -5.71 12.44
N PRO A 116 -0.39 -6.22 12.59
CA PRO A 116 0.62 -6.11 11.53
C PRO A 116 0.20 -6.75 10.19
N SER A 117 -0.68 -7.76 10.23
CA SER A 117 -1.29 -8.32 9.01
C SER A 117 -2.26 -7.37 8.32
N LEU A 118 -3.03 -6.58 9.08
CA LEU A 118 -3.89 -5.53 8.52
C LEU A 118 -3.07 -4.31 8.06
N LYS A 119 -1.98 -3.97 8.76
CA LYS A 119 -1.00 -2.96 8.30
C LYS A 119 -0.44 -3.29 6.92
N ALA A 120 0.02 -4.54 6.74
CA ALA A 120 0.50 -5.03 5.44
C ALA A 120 -0.59 -5.04 4.37
N TYR A 121 -1.82 -5.42 4.72
CA TYR A 121 -2.96 -5.39 3.79
C TYR A 121 -3.29 -3.96 3.32
N LEU A 122 -3.37 -3.01 4.26
CA LEU A 122 -3.64 -1.59 4.00
C LEU A 122 -2.58 -0.96 3.09
N ALA A 123 -1.30 -1.16 3.38
CA ALA A 123 -0.21 -0.75 2.49
C ALA A 123 -0.33 -1.38 1.09
N GLY A 124 -0.79 -2.64 1.03
CA GLY A 124 -1.13 -3.34 -0.21
C GLY A 124 -2.31 -2.75 -0.99
N GLN A 125 -3.32 -2.18 -0.30
CA GLN A 125 -4.43 -1.47 -0.95
C GLN A 125 -3.93 -0.19 -1.62
N VAL A 126 -3.11 0.61 -0.94
CA VAL A 126 -2.49 1.83 -1.51
C VAL A 126 -1.57 1.49 -2.69
N ALA A 127 -0.71 0.48 -2.55
CA ALA A 127 0.15 0.01 -3.64
C ALA A 127 -0.66 -0.39 -4.89
N ARG A 128 -1.78 -1.11 -4.72
CA ARG A 128 -2.66 -1.48 -5.83
C ARG A 128 -3.43 -0.31 -6.42
N ALA A 129 -3.86 0.66 -5.61
CA ALA A 129 -4.51 1.87 -6.10
C ALA A 129 -3.55 2.67 -7.00
N ALA A 130 -2.31 2.89 -6.54
CA ALA A 130 -1.23 3.50 -7.33
C ALA A 130 -0.95 2.72 -8.63
N ALA A 131 -0.93 1.38 -8.58
CA ALA A 131 -0.74 0.55 -9.77
C ALA A 131 -1.88 0.67 -10.81
N ILE A 132 -3.14 0.65 -10.36
CA ILE A 132 -4.32 0.72 -11.24
C ILE A 132 -4.34 2.03 -12.02
N PHE A 133 -4.06 3.15 -11.36
CA PHE A 133 -4.05 4.48 -11.98
C PHE A 133 -2.68 4.90 -12.53
N CYS A 134 -1.74 3.94 -12.65
CA CYS A 134 -0.42 4.14 -13.24
C CYS A 134 0.34 5.34 -12.63
N VAL A 135 0.31 5.49 -11.31
CA VAL A 135 0.99 6.54 -10.53
C VAL A 135 2.50 6.33 -10.60
N ASP A 136 3.26 7.38 -10.90
CA ASP A 136 4.72 7.34 -11.07
C ASP A 136 5.51 7.44 -9.75
N GLU A 137 4.87 7.93 -8.69
CA GLU A 137 5.50 8.14 -7.38
C GLU A 137 4.48 8.06 -6.24
N VAL A 138 4.85 7.40 -5.14
CA VAL A 138 4.10 7.42 -3.88
C VAL A 138 4.96 8.04 -2.78
N ILE A 139 4.56 9.23 -2.33
CA ILE A 139 5.20 9.98 -1.24
C ILE A 139 4.51 9.57 0.06
N VAL A 140 5.28 9.21 1.09
CA VAL A 140 4.74 8.87 2.42
C VAL A 140 5.26 9.87 3.45
N TYR A 141 4.42 10.85 3.77
CA TYR A 141 4.75 11.96 4.66
C TYR A 141 4.26 11.71 6.09
N ASP A 142 4.95 12.26 7.09
CA ASP A 142 4.49 12.23 8.48
C ASP A 142 3.52 13.40 8.72
N ASP A 143 2.28 13.08 9.07
CA ASP A 143 1.19 14.02 9.37
C ASP A 143 1.06 14.32 10.87
N THR A 144 2.06 13.94 11.68
CA THR A 144 1.93 13.85 13.14
C THR A 144 3.12 14.40 13.94
N ASP A 145 3.90 15.35 13.40
CA ASP A 145 5.09 15.90 14.08
C ASP A 145 6.07 14.81 14.58
N GLY A 146 6.62 14.05 13.62
CA GLY A 146 7.60 12.99 13.85
C GLY A 146 7.08 11.72 14.57
N ARG A 147 5.94 11.79 15.26
CA ARG A 147 5.34 10.67 16.03
C ARG A 147 5.01 9.46 15.14
N GLY A 148 4.76 9.69 13.86
CA GLY A 148 4.37 8.73 12.84
C GLY A 148 5.52 8.17 12.02
N THR A 149 6.76 8.62 12.23
CA THR A 149 7.96 8.23 11.44
C THR A 149 8.08 6.71 11.26
N ALA A 150 7.85 5.92 12.32
CA ALA A 150 7.91 4.46 12.26
C ALA A 150 6.78 3.85 11.39
N GLY A 151 5.60 4.47 11.37
CA GLY A 151 4.51 4.12 10.45
C GLY A 151 4.86 4.49 9.01
N CYS A 152 5.42 5.69 8.78
CA CYS A 152 5.90 6.15 7.48
C CYS A 152 6.95 5.19 6.89
N GLU A 153 7.96 4.82 7.68
CA GLU A 153 8.97 3.81 7.31
C GLU A 153 8.36 2.46 6.97
N GLN A 154 7.44 1.96 7.80
CA GLN A 154 6.81 0.65 7.61
C GLN A 154 5.98 0.64 6.31
N MET A 155 5.19 1.69 6.09
CA MET A 155 4.42 1.91 4.86
C MET A 155 5.33 1.96 3.64
N ALA A 156 6.33 2.85 3.63
CA ALA A 156 7.35 2.99 2.59
C ALA A 156 8.01 1.64 2.23
N ARG A 157 8.49 0.91 3.23
CA ARG A 157 9.17 -0.39 3.08
C ARG A 157 8.27 -1.46 2.46
N ILE A 158 6.97 -1.46 2.78
CA ILE A 158 5.99 -2.37 2.15
C ILE A 158 5.68 -1.93 0.72
N LEU A 159 5.46 -0.64 0.46
CA LEU A 159 5.23 -0.10 -0.89
C LEU A 159 6.37 -0.45 -1.85
N GLN A 160 7.62 -0.27 -1.42
CA GLN A 160 8.82 -0.65 -2.18
C GLN A 160 8.88 -2.17 -2.47
N PHE A 161 8.56 -3.01 -1.49
CA PHE A 161 8.57 -4.47 -1.67
C PHE A 161 7.49 -4.95 -2.65
N VAL A 162 6.31 -4.32 -2.62
CA VAL A 162 5.18 -4.66 -3.48
C VAL A 162 5.42 -4.22 -4.93
N GLU A 163 5.97 -3.03 -5.14
CA GLU A 163 6.38 -2.56 -6.48
C GLU A 163 7.51 -3.40 -7.06
N CYS A 164 8.47 -3.85 -6.25
CA CYS A 164 9.62 -4.62 -6.73
C CYS A 164 9.18 -5.93 -7.44
N PRO A 165 9.66 -6.21 -8.67
CA PRO A 165 9.38 -7.46 -9.35
C PRO A 165 9.80 -8.71 -8.57
N GLN A 166 8.94 -9.73 -8.60
CA GLN A 166 9.02 -10.96 -7.81
C GLN A 166 10.34 -11.74 -7.94
N TYR A 167 11.04 -11.62 -9.08
CA TYR A 167 12.34 -12.25 -9.31
C TYR A 167 13.54 -11.49 -8.72
N LEU A 168 13.35 -10.23 -8.30
CA LEU A 168 14.39 -9.39 -7.68
C LEU A 168 14.24 -9.26 -6.16
N ARG A 169 13.04 -9.50 -5.59
CA ARG A 169 12.76 -9.33 -4.15
C ARG A 169 13.79 -10.01 -3.24
N LYS A 170 14.18 -11.26 -3.55
CA LYS A 170 15.19 -12.03 -2.78
C LYS A 170 16.63 -11.50 -2.87
N LEU A 171 16.91 -10.56 -3.77
CA LEU A 171 18.23 -9.93 -3.95
C LEU A 171 18.30 -8.53 -3.35
N LEU A 172 17.15 -7.83 -3.27
CA LEU A 172 17.06 -6.44 -2.84
C LEU A 172 16.52 -6.27 -1.41
N PHE A 173 15.69 -7.20 -0.93
CA PHE A 173 15.03 -7.09 0.37
C PHE A 173 15.53 -8.17 1.33
N PRO A 174 16.17 -7.80 2.47
CA PRO A 174 16.47 -8.74 3.54
C PRO A 174 15.18 -9.19 4.24
N ILE A 175 15.28 -10.22 5.09
CA ILE A 175 14.16 -10.65 5.92
C ILE A 175 13.88 -9.55 6.96
N HIS A 176 12.71 -8.93 6.87
CA HIS A 176 12.29 -7.82 7.75
C HIS A 176 10.92 -8.11 8.41
N PRO A 177 10.71 -7.76 9.70
CA PRO A 177 9.44 -7.99 10.39
C PRO A 177 8.21 -7.43 9.66
N ASP A 178 8.30 -6.23 9.07
CA ASP A 178 7.18 -5.61 8.33
C ASP A 178 6.74 -6.45 7.11
N LEU A 179 7.69 -7.15 6.50
CA LEU A 179 7.47 -7.92 5.28
C LEU A 179 6.99 -9.35 5.56
N GLN A 180 6.88 -9.75 6.85
CA GLN A 180 6.43 -11.09 7.25
C GLN A 180 5.02 -11.43 6.70
N PHE A 181 4.16 -10.42 6.53
CA PHE A 181 2.79 -10.56 6.02
C PHE A 181 2.63 -10.16 4.56
N ALA A 182 3.71 -9.88 3.83
CA ALA A 182 3.63 -9.44 2.43
C ALA A 182 3.03 -10.51 1.48
N GLY A 183 2.93 -11.78 1.91
CA GLY A 183 2.18 -12.83 1.22
C GLY A 183 0.66 -12.73 1.31
N LEU A 184 0.12 -11.81 2.14
CA LEU A 184 -1.31 -11.47 2.18
C LEU A 184 -1.68 -10.35 1.18
N ILE A 185 -0.69 -9.67 0.60
CA ILE A 185 -0.90 -8.55 -0.31
C ILE A 185 -1.30 -9.10 -1.68
N ALA A 186 -2.40 -8.58 -2.21
CA ALA A 186 -2.87 -8.96 -3.55
C ALA A 186 -1.82 -8.60 -4.62
N PRO A 187 -1.64 -9.40 -5.69
CA PRO A 187 -0.60 -9.19 -6.69
C PRO A 187 -0.59 -7.78 -7.28
N PHE A 188 0.61 -7.26 -7.57
CA PHE A 188 0.78 -5.95 -8.20
C PHE A 188 0.54 -6.02 -9.71
N ASP A 189 1.12 -7.03 -10.37
CA ASP A 189 0.84 -7.47 -11.76
C ASP A 189 0.97 -6.35 -12.83
N ALA A 190 1.81 -5.35 -12.57
CA ALA A 190 2.17 -4.28 -13.50
C ALA A 190 3.13 -4.76 -14.62
N PRO A 191 3.29 -4.03 -15.74
CA PRO A 191 4.04 -4.50 -16.92
C PRO A 191 5.50 -4.96 -16.68
N HIS A 192 6.17 -4.53 -15.61
CA HIS A 192 7.53 -4.95 -15.25
C HIS A 192 7.60 -6.22 -14.38
N HIS A 193 6.47 -6.74 -13.88
CA HIS A 193 6.35 -7.99 -13.08
C HIS A 193 6.43 -9.25 -13.94
N LEU A 194 7.18 -9.18 -15.05
CA LEU A 194 7.24 -10.20 -16.09
C LEU A 194 7.61 -11.58 -15.57
N ARG A 195 6.84 -12.59 -16.00
CA ARG A 195 7.16 -14.02 -15.84
C ARG A 195 8.40 -14.36 -16.69
N ARG A 196 8.93 -15.58 -16.52
CA ARG A 196 10.05 -16.08 -17.36
C ARG A 196 9.67 -16.30 -18.82
N THR A 197 8.38 -16.42 -19.09
CA THR A 197 7.79 -16.69 -20.42
C THR A 197 7.33 -15.43 -21.14
N GLU A 198 7.51 -14.25 -20.56
CA GLU A 198 6.98 -12.97 -21.06
C GLU A 198 8.13 -12.03 -21.46
N ALA A 199 7.94 -11.32 -22.56
CA ALA A 199 8.94 -10.43 -23.14
C ALA A 199 8.34 -9.06 -23.47
N LEU A 200 9.02 -8.02 -23.00
CA LEU A 200 8.84 -6.63 -23.41
C LEU A 200 10.19 -6.06 -23.84
N PRO A 201 10.25 -4.93 -24.58
CA PRO A 201 11.50 -4.26 -24.94
C PRO A 201 12.38 -3.87 -23.75
N TYR A 202 11.77 -3.74 -22.57
CA TYR A 202 12.39 -3.37 -21.30
C TYR A 202 12.24 -4.48 -20.27
N ARG A 203 13.19 -4.58 -19.35
CA ARG A 203 13.08 -5.44 -18.16
C ARG A 203 13.90 -4.89 -17.01
N GLU A 204 13.36 -5.00 -15.80
CA GLU A 204 14.09 -4.70 -14.58
C GLU A 204 15.14 -5.79 -14.30
N GLY A 205 16.23 -5.41 -13.63
CA GLY A 205 17.25 -6.36 -13.22
C GLY A 205 18.16 -5.83 -12.13
N VAL A 206 19.02 -6.72 -11.60
CA VAL A 206 20.03 -6.38 -10.59
C VAL A 206 21.41 -6.76 -11.08
N VAL A 207 22.39 -5.86 -10.90
CA VAL A 207 23.79 -6.09 -11.30
C VAL A 207 24.38 -7.26 -10.50
N SER A 208 24.83 -8.28 -11.24
CA SER A 208 25.36 -9.54 -10.71
C SER A 208 26.79 -9.39 -10.19
N SER A 209 27.18 -10.27 -9.26
CA SER A 209 28.56 -10.43 -8.78
C SER A 209 29.49 -11.14 -9.79
N LYS A 210 28.94 -11.72 -10.85
CA LYS A 210 29.69 -12.53 -11.83
C LYS A 210 30.71 -11.65 -12.59
N PRO A 211 32.02 -11.90 -12.48
CA PRO A 211 33.03 -11.08 -13.12
C PRO A 211 33.02 -11.24 -14.65
N ILE A 212 33.26 -10.14 -15.36
CA ILE A 212 33.41 -10.09 -16.82
C ILE A 212 34.45 -9.03 -17.19
N LYS A 213 35.20 -9.24 -18.27
CA LYS A 213 36.29 -8.32 -18.69
C LYS A 213 35.79 -6.89 -18.92
N ASP A 214 34.70 -6.78 -19.67
CA ASP A 214 34.10 -5.50 -20.11
C ASP A 214 32.60 -5.46 -19.80
N GLY A 215 32.15 -4.33 -19.25
CA GLY A 215 30.77 -4.11 -18.82
C GLY A 215 30.39 -4.88 -17.55
N SER A 216 29.09 -5.17 -17.42
CA SER A 216 28.49 -5.88 -16.30
C SER A 216 27.49 -6.93 -16.79
N LEU A 217 27.18 -7.90 -15.93
CA LEU A 217 26.07 -8.84 -16.12
C LEU A 217 24.90 -8.43 -15.22
N VAL A 218 23.69 -8.41 -15.76
CA VAL A 218 22.46 -8.03 -15.04
C VAL A 218 21.52 -9.23 -15.00
N ASN A 219 21.16 -9.67 -13.79
CA ASN A 219 20.10 -10.66 -13.62
C ASN A 219 18.75 -9.99 -13.88
N VAL A 220 18.16 -10.25 -15.04
CA VAL A 220 16.84 -9.74 -15.47
C VAL A 220 15.70 -10.75 -15.19
N GLY A 221 15.93 -11.77 -14.36
CA GLY A 221 14.91 -12.78 -14.04
C GLY A 221 14.63 -13.83 -15.13
N LEU A 222 15.45 -13.87 -16.18
CA LEU A 222 15.46 -14.91 -17.21
C LEU A 222 16.54 -15.95 -16.89
N ASP A 223 16.56 -17.07 -17.60
CA ASP A 223 17.53 -18.16 -17.40
C ASP A 223 18.97 -17.81 -17.84
N ARG A 224 19.19 -16.60 -18.36
CA ARG A 224 20.51 -16.01 -18.66
C ARG A 224 20.55 -14.55 -18.22
N ASP A 225 21.68 -14.12 -17.65
CA ASP A 225 21.94 -12.71 -17.37
C ASP A 225 22.09 -11.93 -18.69
N CYS A 226 21.63 -10.68 -18.69
CA CYS A 226 21.84 -9.75 -19.79
C CYS A 226 23.23 -9.09 -19.66
N ARG A 227 24.04 -9.08 -20.74
CA ARG A 227 25.30 -8.31 -20.77
C ARG A 227 25.03 -6.86 -21.15
N VAL A 228 25.47 -5.94 -20.30
CA VAL A 228 25.44 -4.49 -20.55
C VAL A 228 26.87 -3.95 -20.69
N SER A 229 27.09 -2.91 -21.49
CA SER A 229 28.42 -2.36 -21.79
C SER A 229 29.02 -1.52 -20.65
N LYS A 230 28.17 -0.87 -19.85
CA LYS A 230 28.58 -0.04 -18.71
C LYS A 230 29.03 -0.92 -17.53
N LYS A 231 30.19 -0.63 -16.94
CA LYS A 231 30.59 -1.19 -15.64
C LYS A 231 29.77 -0.52 -14.54
N LEU A 232 29.14 -1.31 -13.69
CA LEU A 232 28.22 -0.85 -12.63
C LEU A 232 28.52 -1.55 -11.30
N PRO A 233 28.21 -0.93 -10.14
CA PRO A 233 28.33 -1.58 -8.84
C PRO A 233 27.37 -2.77 -8.72
N GLN A 234 27.81 -3.83 -8.04
CA GLN A 234 27.00 -5.00 -7.73
C GLN A 234 25.76 -4.62 -6.88
N GLY A 235 24.65 -5.33 -7.07
CA GLY A 235 23.44 -5.17 -6.26
C GLY A 235 22.53 -4.00 -6.68
N VAL A 236 23.01 -3.08 -7.51
CA VAL A 236 22.21 -1.96 -8.03
C VAL A 236 21.08 -2.49 -8.92
N ARG A 237 19.86 -2.03 -8.66
CA ARG A 237 18.67 -2.24 -9.52
C ARG A 237 18.76 -1.32 -10.75
N VAL A 238 18.49 -1.86 -11.93
CA VAL A 238 18.56 -1.14 -13.21
C VAL A 238 17.46 -1.57 -14.18
N THR A 239 16.98 -0.62 -14.98
CA THR A 239 16.13 -0.89 -16.15
C THR A 239 17.01 -1.16 -17.37
N VAL A 240 16.80 -2.28 -18.03
CA VAL A 240 17.53 -2.69 -19.25
C VAL A 240 16.59 -2.63 -20.45
N LYS A 241 16.99 -1.93 -21.52
CA LYS A 241 16.40 -2.03 -22.86
C LYS A 241 17.17 -3.08 -23.65
N PHE A 242 16.52 -4.09 -24.22
CA PHE A 242 17.21 -5.13 -24.99
C PHE A 242 17.69 -4.61 -26.35
N ASP A 243 18.80 -5.17 -26.87
CA ASP A 243 19.36 -4.78 -28.17
C ASP A 243 18.42 -5.16 -29.35
N ASP A 244 17.54 -6.15 -29.16
CA ASP A 244 16.47 -6.59 -30.08
C ASP A 244 15.21 -6.90 -29.26
N THR A 245 14.05 -6.46 -29.76
CA THR A 245 12.74 -6.60 -29.11
C THR A 245 11.99 -7.89 -29.48
N ALA A 246 12.55 -8.70 -30.39
CA ALA A 246 11.95 -9.96 -30.81
C ALA A 246 11.82 -10.95 -29.63
N ILE A 247 10.62 -11.54 -29.48
CA ILE A 247 10.32 -12.51 -28.40
C ILE A 247 11.32 -13.68 -28.39
N ASN A 248 11.75 -14.15 -29.57
CA ASN A 248 12.75 -15.21 -29.69
C ASN A 248 14.17 -14.77 -29.28
N TYR A 249 14.54 -13.49 -29.45
CA TYR A 249 15.80 -12.95 -28.94
C TYR A 249 15.81 -12.92 -27.41
N ILE A 250 14.73 -12.41 -26.81
CA ILE A 250 14.62 -12.23 -25.36
C ILE A 250 14.48 -13.57 -24.64
N LEU A 251 13.59 -14.45 -25.07
CA LEU A 251 13.25 -15.71 -24.37
C LEU A 251 14.09 -16.91 -24.80
N LYS A 252 14.59 -16.94 -26.04
CA LYS A 252 15.37 -18.07 -26.60
C LYS A 252 16.65 -17.59 -27.32
N PRO A 253 17.50 -16.74 -26.68
CA PRO A 253 18.67 -16.17 -27.33
C PRO A 253 19.61 -17.24 -27.89
N LYS A 254 19.91 -17.17 -29.19
CA LYS A 254 20.90 -18.04 -29.86
C LYS A 254 22.34 -17.83 -29.37
N GLY A 255 22.59 -16.82 -28.53
CA GLY A 255 23.89 -16.51 -27.95
C GLY A 255 23.79 -15.81 -26.60
N LYS A 256 24.65 -14.82 -26.34
CA LYS A 256 24.59 -13.97 -25.14
C LYS A 256 23.46 -12.95 -25.30
N LEU A 257 22.56 -12.87 -24.34
CA LEU A 257 21.54 -11.82 -24.24
C LEU A 257 22.25 -10.47 -23.98
N ARG A 258 21.87 -9.42 -24.70
CA ARG A 258 22.47 -8.08 -24.59
C ARG A 258 21.41 -7.00 -24.46
N GLY A 259 21.81 -5.88 -23.89
CA GLY A 259 20.97 -4.72 -23.70
C GLY A 259 21.78 -3.52 -23.21
N THR A 260 21.11 -2.38 -23.17
CA THR A 260 21.64 -1.11 -22.65
C THR A 260 20.87 -0.72 -21.39
N VAL A 261 21.59 -0.25 -20.36
CA VAL A 261 20.94 0.31 -19.16
C VAL A 261 20.40 1.69 -19.50
N VAL A 262 19.12 1.90 -19.21
CA VAL A 262 18.37 3.12 -19.55
C VAL A 262 17.78 3.77 -18.30
N SER A 263 17.21 4.97 -18.44
CA SER A 263 16.41 5.59 -17.38
C SER A 263 15.16 4.74 -17.07
N PRO A 264 14.76 4.57 -15.79
CA PRO A 264 13.53 3.88 -15.43
C PRO A 264 12.26 4.58 -15.95
N HIS A 265 12.34 5.85 -16.36
CA HIS A 265 11.22 6.57 -16.98
C HIS A 265 11.12 6.32 -18.50
N LEU A 266 12.08 5.65 -19.12
CA LEU A 266 12.09 5.43 -20.58
C LEU A 266 10.97 4.50 -21.09
N PRO A 267 10.60 3.39 -20.40
CA PRO A 267 9.45 2.57 -20.80
C PRO A 267 8.14 3.38 -20.88
N ARG A 268 7.94 4.30 -19.93
CA ARG A 268 6.84 5.27 -19.91
C ARG A 268 6.93 6.27 -21.07
N ARG A 269 8.07 6.97 -21.19
CA ARG A 269 8.27 8.09 -22.11
C ARG A 269 8.41 7.71 -23.58
N GLU A 270 8.83 6.49 -23.91
CA GLU A 270 8.95 6.02 -25.30
C GLU A 270 7.83 5.05 -25.70
N ALA A 271 7.44 4.12 -24.82
CA ALA A 271 6.57 2.99 -25.16
C ALA A 271 5.18 3.02 -24.50
N GLY A 272 4.88 4.05 -23.70
CA GLY A 272 3.61 4.19 -22.98
C GLY A 272 3.42 3.16 -21.86
N LEU A 273 4.48 2.42 -21.49
CA LEU A 273 4.40 1.36 -20.48
C LEU A 273 4.50 1.96 -19.07
N TYR A 274 3.47 1.73 -18.25
CA TYR A 274 3.60 1.91 -16.80
C TYR A 274 4.69 0.96 -16.25
N TRP A 275 5.54 1.47 -15.37
CA TRP A 275 6.78 0.80 -14.95
C TRP A 275 6.98 0.79 -13.43
N GLY A 276 5.89 0.89 -12.67
CA GLY A 276 5.92 1.05 -11.22
C GLY A 276 6.05 2.51 -10.78
N TYR A 277 6.05 2.71 -9.46
CA TYR A 277 6.30 4.00 -8.83
C TYR A 277 7.69 4.06 -8.19
N SER A 278 8.28 5.24 -8.09
CA SER A 278 9.26 5.52 -7.04
C SER A 278 8.55 5.70 -5.69
N GLN A 279 9.26 5.50 -4.59
CA GLN A 279 8.76 5.83 -3.26
C GLN A 279 9.76 6.77 -2.58
N SER A 280 9.24 7.89 -2.09
CA SER A 280 9.95 8.98 -1.43
C SER A 280 9.26 9.28 -0.09
N LEU A 281 9.98 9.84 0.89
CA LEU A 281 9.38 10.26 2.17
C LEU A 281 8.91 11.71 2.08
N LEU A 282 9.80 12.66 1.73
CA LEU A 282 9.46 14.08 1.55
C LEU A 282 10.15 14.77 0.35
N GLU A 283 11.19 14.18 -0.24
CA GLU A 283 11.96 14.83 -1.31
C GLU A 283 11.26 14.74 -2.68
N CYS A 284 10.97 15.89 -3.29
CA CYS A 284 10.48 15.95 -4.67
C CYS A 284 11.62 15.65 -5.67
N PRO A 285 11.46 14.68 -6.58
CA PRO A 285 12.51 14.32 -7.56
C PRO A 285 12.59 15.27 -8.75
N PHE A 286 11.66 16.24 -8.87
CA PHE A 286 11.53 17.13 -10.02
C PHE A 286 12.18 18.49 -9.76
N ARG A 287 13.12 18.90 -10.62
CA ARG A 287 13.90 20.16 -10.47
C ARG A 287 13.03 21.42 -10.35
N ASN A 288 11.84 21.41 -10.94
CA ASN A 288 10.91 22.54 -10.94
C ASN A 288 9.77 22.36 -9.91
N GLY A 289 9.83 21.31 -9.08
CA GLY A 289 8.71 20.89 -8.23
C GLY A 289 7.55 20.25 -9.01
N TYR A 290 6.38 20.22 -8.38
CA TYR A 290 5.10 19.87 -8.99
C TYR A 290 4.43 21.14 -9.49
N ASP A 291 4.17 21.23 -10.80
CA ASP A 291 3.54 22.39 -11.44
C ASP A 291 2.03 22.46 -11.19
N VAL A 292 1.38 21.32 -10.90
CA VAL A 292 -0.02 21.26 -10.46
C VAL A 292 -0.12 20.47 -9.16
N LYS A 293 -0.82 21.04 -8.16
CA LYS A 293 -1.01 20.44 -6.83
C LYS A 293 -2.49 20.39 -6.46
N VAL A 294 -3.00 19.19 -6.18
CA VAL A 294 -4.40 18.92 -5.83
C VAL A 294 -4.49 18.34 -4.41
N GLY A 295 -5.20 19.00 -3.50
CA GLY A 295 -5.54 18.46 -2.18
C GLY A 295 -6.94 17.84 -2.19
N THR A 296 -7.12 16.66 -1.58
CA THR A 296 -8.45 16.01 -1.49
C THR A 296 -9.05 16.16 -0.10
N SER A 297 -10.28 16.67 0.00
CA SER A 297 -11.02 16.83 1.27
C SER A 297 -12.52 16.95 1.04
N GLU A 298 -13.34 16.47 1.98
CA GLU A 298 -14.80 16.67 1.92
C GLU A 298 -15.20 18.16 1.93
N LYS A 299 -14.33 19.04 2.46
CA LYS A 299 -14.50 20.50 2.56
C LYS A 299 -13.98 21.26 1.31
N GLY A 300 -13.59 20.53 0.26
CA GLY A 300 -13.15 21.07 -1.02
C GLY A 300 -14.30 21.39 -1.98
N SER A 301 -13.98 22.04 -3.11
CA SER A 301 -14.93 22.26 -4.20
C SER A 301 -15.25 20.96 -4.95
N ASP A 302 -16.42 20.89 -5.57
CA ASP A 302 -16.87 19.69 -6.29
C ASP A 302 -15.94 19.35 -7.46
N SER A 303 -15.28 18.17 -7.42
CA SER A 303 -14.29 17.80 -8.44
C SER A 303 -14.89 17.67 -9.84
N ARG A 304 -16.22 17.52 -9.97
CA ARG A 304 -16.94 17.48 -11.25
C ARG A 304 -16.97 18.84 -11.97
N LEU A 305 -16.56 19.91 -11.28
CA LEU A 305 -16.42 21.26 -11.83
C LEU A 305 -14.98 21.60 -12.25
N LEU A 306 -14.01 20.73 -11.97
CA LEU A 306 -12.64 20.88 -12.49
C LEU A 306 -12.64 20.79 -14.02
N LYS A 307 -11.82 21.64 -14.65
CA LYS A 307 -11.55 21.58 -16.09
C LYS A 307 -10.20 20.91 -16.30
N PRO A 308 -10.01 20.05 -17.33
CA PRO A 308 -8.71 19.48 -17.63
C PRO A 308 -7.70 20.58 -17.94
N GLN A 309 -6.49 20.47 -17.40
CA GLN A 309 -5.40 21.41 -17.68
C GLN A 309 -4.12 20.68 -18.11
N SER A 310 -3.12 21.44 -18.54
CA SER A 310 -1.82 20.87 -18.93
C SER A 310 -0.87 20.91 -17.75
N PHE A 311 -0.18 19.79 -17.51
CA PHE A 311 0.85 19.67 -16.49
C PHE A 311 1.96 18.72 -16.96
N ASP A 312 3.16 18.87 -16.38
CA ASP A 312 4.27 17.93 -16.52
C ASP A 312 4.39 16.99 -15.30
N HIS A 313 4.12 17.49 -14.09
CA HIS A 313 4.31 16.83 -12.80
C HIS A 313 3.15 17.13 -11.83
N LEU A 314 2.05 16.38 -11.95
CA LEU A 314 0.90 16.50 -11.05
C LEU A 314 1.16 15.81 -9.70
N LEU A 315 0.86 16.49 -8.60
CA LEU A 315 0.77 15.91 -7.26
C LEU A 315 -0.68 15.90 -6.75
N ILE A 316 -1.15 14.77 -6.22
CA ILE A 316 -2.43 14.63 -5.52
C ILE A 316 -2.18 14.22 -4.06
N VAL A 317 -2.65 15.01 -3.10
CA VAL A 317 -2.34 14.84 -1.66
C VAL A 317 -3.57 14.39 -0.87
N PHE A 318 -3.40 13.30 -0.13
CA PHE A 318 -4.43 12.60 0.63
C PHE A 318 -4.13 12.63 2.13
N GLY A 319 -5.05 13.19 2.90
CA GLY A 319 -4.93 13.34 4.35
C GLY A 319 -4.98 12.04 5.14
N GLY A 320 -4.59 12.14 6.41
CA GLY A 320 -4.76 11.10 7.41
C GLY A 320 -6.23 11.00 7.87
N VAL A 321 -6.46 10.35 9.01
CA VAL A 321 -7.82 10.21 9.58
C VAL A 321 -8.46 11.56 9.92
N GLU A 322 -7.65 12.52 10.37
CA GLU A 322 -8.07 13.87 10.75
C GLU A 322 -7.96 14.89 9.58
N GLY A 323 -7.73 14.42 8.35
CA GLY A 323 -7.69 15.25 7.13
C GLY A 323 -6.31 15.78 6.74
N LEU A 324 -6.29 16.88 5.99
CA LEU A 324 -5.07 17.61 5.58
C LEU A 324 -4.79 18.79 6.52
N GLU A 325 -5.84 19.33 7.11
CA GLU A 325 -5.81 20.35 8.15
C GLU A 325 -4.97 19.91 9.35
N TYR A 326 -5.16 18.67 9.84
CA TYR A 326 -4.33 18.12 10.92
C TYR A 326 -2.85 18.05 10.56
N ALA A 327 -2.50 17.66 9.33
CA ALA A 327 -1.10 17.62 8.89
C ALA A 327 -0.46 19.01 8.92
N LEU A 328 -1.21 20.05 8.54
CA LEU A 328 -0.77 21.44 8.58
C LEU A 328 -0.65 21.97 10.02
N GLU A 329 -1.60 21.64 10.90
CA GLU A 329 -1.53 21.94 12.34
C GLU A 329 -0.34 21.28 13.06
N ASN A 330 0.34 20.33 12.41
CA ASN A 330 1.50 19.60 12.94
C ASN A 330 2.81 19.89 12.15
N ASP A 331 2.82 20.86 11.23
CA ASP A 331 4.01 21.25 10.45
C ASP A 331 4.43 22.69 10.75
N GLU A 332 5.24 22.87 11.81
CA GLU A 332 5.80 24.18 12.21
C GLU A 332 6.70 24.83 11.12
N SER A 333 7.03 24.12 10.03
CA SER A 333 7.80 24.69 8.91
C SER A 333 6.94 25.48 7.91
N LEU A 334 5.61 25.32 7.97
CA LEU A 334 4.66 26.01 7.09
C LEU A 334 4.02 27.22 7.79
N ALA A 335 4.17 28.40 7.19
CA ALA A 335 3.63 29.66 7.71
C ALA A 335 2.22 30.02 7.18
N GLU A 336 1.43 29.02 6.78
CA GLU A 336 0.09 29.21 6.19
C GLU A 336 -0.98 28.49 7.00
N ASP A 337 -1.94 29.23 7.56
CA ASP A 337 -3.03 28.64 8.39
C ASP A 337 -4.18 28.03 7.56
N ASP A 338 -4.24 28.26 6.25
CA ASP A 338 -5.30 27.73 5.38
C ASP A 338 -4.75 26.71 4.39
N VAL A 339 -5.03 25.43 4.69
CA VAL A 339 -4.71 24.25 3.88
C VAL A 339 -5.05 24.41 2.39
N ARG A 340 -6.06 25.20 2.05
CA ARG A 340 -6.49 25.42 0.64
C ARG A 340 -5.41 26.12 -0.18
N LYS A 341 -4.63 27.02 0.43
CA LYS A 341 -3.58 27.81 -0.24
C LYS A 341 -2.37 26.97 -0.63
N LEU A 342 -2.16 25.83 0.02
CA LEU A 342 -1.07 24.91 -0.31
C LEU A 342 -1.26 24.24 -1.68
N PHE A 343 -2.49 24.26 -2.21
CA PHE A 343 -2.90 23.58 -3.43
C PHE A 343 -3.44 24.57 -4.45
N GLU A 344 -3.32 24.23 -5.73
CA GLU A 344 -3.97 24.94 -6.81
C GLU A 344 -5.47 24.58 -6.88
N HIS A 345 -5.79 23.32 -6.54
CA HIS A 345 -7.15 22.82 -6.43
C HIS A 345 -7.32 22.08 -5.09
N TYR A 346 -8.37 22.41 -4.33
CA TYR A 346 -8.71 21.71 -3.09
C TYR A 346 -10.14 21.18 -3.18
N VAL A 347 -10.30 19.86 -3.39
CA VAL A 347 -11.52 19.27 -3.98
C VAL A 347 -12.12 18.10 -3.20
N ASN A 348 -13.45 18.05 -3.24
CA ASN A 348 -14.25 16.90 -2.83
C ASN A 348 -14.53 16.03 -4.06
N THR A 349 -13.99 14.81 -4.05
CA THR A 349 -14.10 13.80 -5.12
C THR A 349 -15.23 12.79 -4.91
N CYS A 350 -15.96 12.87 -3.78
CA CYS A 350 -17.16 12.09 -3.50
C CYS A 350 -18.32 12.98 -2.97
N PRO A 351 -18.82 13.95 -3.77
CA PRO A 351 -19.98 14.74 -3.36
C PRO A 351 -21.17 13.85 -2.98
N SER A 352 -21.84 14.19 -1.87
CA SER A 352 -22.95 13.41 -1.30
C SER A 352 -22.57 11.99 -0.85
N GLN A 353 -21.35 11.78 -0.34
CA GLN A 353 -20.93 10.54 0.32
C GLN A 353 -21.95 10.04 1.37
N GLY A 354 -22.27 8.73 1.33
CA GLY A 354 -23.22 8.11 2.27
C GLY A 354 -22.61 7.68 3.62
N SER A 355 -21.30 7.79 3.77
CA SER A 355 -20.58 7.58 5.03
C SER A 355 -20.18 8.93 5.63
N ARG A 356 -20.02 8.99 6.96
CA ARG A 356 -19.43 10.18 7.61
C ARG A 356 -17.96 10.37 7.21
N THR A 357 -17.24 9.28 6.99
CA THR A 357 -15.83 9.30 6.60
C THR A 357 -15.57 8.29 5.48
N ILE A 358 -14.66 8.64 4.58
CA ILE A 358 -14.04 7.74 3.60
C ILE A 358 -12.60 7.54 4.06
N ARG A 359 -12.11 6.30 4.14
CA ARG A 359 -10.74 6.06 4.61
C ARG A 359 -9.74 6.35 3.50
N THR A 360 -8.49 6.69 3.83
CA THR A 360 -7.53 7.21 2.85
C THR A 360 -7.29 6.27 1.66
N GLU A 361 -7.24 4.94 1.84
CA GLU A 361 -7.06 4.01 0.70
C GLU A 361 -8.35 3.78 -0.14
N GLU A 362 -9.53 3.96 0.44
CA GLU A 362 -10.81 4.10 -0.30
C GLU A 362 -10.82 5.42 -1.10
N ALA A 363 -10.39 6.52 -0.47
CA ALA A 363 -10.36 7.87 -1.05
C ALA A 363 -9.41 7.97 -2.24
N ILE A 364 -8.26 7.28 -2.24
CA ILE A 364 -7.35 7.21 -3.40
C ILE A 364 -8.07 6.58 -4.60
N LEU A 365 -8.72 5.43 -4.43
CA LEU A 365 -9.44 4.76 -5.53
C LEU A 365 -10.57 5.63 -6.10
N ILE A 366 -11.33 6.32 -5.23
CA ILE A 366 -12.43 7.20 -5.64
C ILE A 366 -11.87 8.45 -6.35
N SER A 367 -10.88 9.10 -5.77
CA SER A 367 -10.32 10.36 -6.29
C SER A 367 -9.58 10.17 -7.60
N MET A 368 -8.76 9.12 -7.74
CA MET A 368 -8.05 8.86 -8.99
C MET A 368 -9.01 8.52 -10.14
N ASN A 369 -10.17 7.91 -9.83
CA ASN A 369 -11.23 7.72 -10.81
C ASN A 369 -11.97 9.03 -11.15
N ALA A 370 -12.33 9.82 -10.13
CA ALA A 370 -13.03 11.11 -10.30
C ALA A 370 -12.17 12.15 -11.06
N LEU A 371 -10.85 12.12 -10.85
CA LEU A 371 -9.86 12.98 -11.51
C LEU A 371 -9.35 12.38 -12.84
N SER A 372 -9.86 11.23 -13.30
CA SER A 372 -9.36 10.57 -14.52
C SER A 372 -9.42 11.47 -15.76
N GLN A 373 -10.50 12.25 -15.93
CA GLN A 373 -10.64 13.23 -17.03
C GLN A 373 -9.78 14.50 -16.85
N PHE A 374 -9.30 14.78 -15.64
CA PHE A 374 -8.37 15.86 -15.35
C PHE A 374 -6.92 15.42 -15.62
N ILE A 375 -6.61 14.14 -15.35
CA ILE A 375 -5.29 13.51 -15.54
C ILE A 375 -5.05 13.11 -17.00
N HIS A 376 -6.08 12.59 -17.67
CA HIS A 376 -6.01 12.09 -19.06
C HIS A 376 -6.78 13.02 -19.99
N LYS A 377 -6.06 13.64 -20.93
CA LYS A 377 -6.59 14.46 -22.04
C LYS A 377 -7.13 13.59 -23.17
#